data_AF-A0A137NWW7-F1
#
_entry.id   AF-A0A137NWW7-F1
#
_cell.length_a   1.000
_cell.length_b   1.000
_cell.length_c   1.000
_cell.angle_alpha   90.00
_cell.angle_beta   90.00
_cell.angle_gamma   90.00
#
_symmetry.space_group_name_H-M   'P 1'
#
loop_
_entity.id
_entity.type
_entity.pdbx_description
1 polymer ?
#
loop_
_entity_poly.entity_id
_entity_poly.type
_entity_poly.pdbx_seq_one_letter_code
_entity_poly.pdbx_strand_id
1 'polypeptide(L)'
;MNTKKNCFYTSHETFSNWSELLPKFYTIKTQSLPSHPGGNSSQKFFKYEFNTKTSANKVPQNIKKELNLTPYQNYKVDPIEKNIFKTLNFTRFSNLSQFCNYLIYSNDLPLTQLIFTIQADLKNLPNIKHLIQLNNFILPSEDCSNQSGGLEDLFPIARSLQTLYDPYFWNKLMLLYFAKFHPLWPYINLKTFNPLFTSPSLLNIIYFAGYQFYSHKSPELTSYMESAVELALKQIYLKPCKNHLQALLILGNLYQFRGDMKLARACQANLTRMMYLMGIQIENCSKFNWETKLERKLLHRRVAIANFNVGGNLEVFPAYLVEVPKLDSALYHNLYSFKSNTTNEGYLPFVEGLNTMEFYLTLKLSQLTHVFCDISLVSSQLIPTKNISIMEKQLARNLELLNAGIKAYEDSADELKKEFPEFEGMISRCAMEIRLSYFDCSLNLLNSFLSINPPSSNEIATKILAVCHSMAPIILNEQLEFDQIFNYYGYMVCFQYLKLIKNYKFNTETTRNLT
;
A
#
# COMPACT_ATOMS: atom_id res chain seq x y z
N MET A 1 -44.77 30.66 22.65
CA MET A 1 -45.05 29.46 21.83
C MET A 1 -44.48 29.68 20.44
N ASN A 2 -43.85 28.64 19.90
CA ASN A 2 -43.32 28.46 18.54
C ASN A 2 -41.99 29.13 18.13
N THR A 3 -40.98 28.28 18.27
CA THR A 3 -39.69 28.08 17.62
C THR A 3 -39.62 28.32 16.10
N LYS A 4 -38.46 28.83 15.66
CA LYS A 4 -37.67 28.25 14.56
C LYS A 4 -36.19 28.67 14.67
N LYS A 5 -35.33 27.68 14.88
CA LYS A 5 -33.86 27.78 14.84
C LYS A 5 -33.41 27.54 13.39
N ASN A 6 -32.57 28.43 12.87
CA ASN A 6 -31.66 28.16 11.76
C ASN A 6 -30.25 28.21 12.32
N CYS A 7 -29.46 27.15 12.13
CA CYS A 7 -28.03 27.12 12.35
C CYS A 7 -27.39 26.49 11.12
N PHE A 8 -26.75 27.32 10.30
CA PHE A 8 -25.72 26.93 9.37
C PHE A 8 -24.40 27.41 9.99
N TYR A 9 -23.50 26.47 10.30
CA TYR A 9 -22.10 26.78 10.59
C TYR A 9 -21.28 26.35 9.37
N THR A 10 -20.71 27.34 8.68
CA THR A 10 -19.62 27.16 7.72
C THR A 10 -18.30 27.39 8.45
N SER A 11 -17.49 26.35 8.65
CA SER A 11 -16.11 26.50 9.10
C SER A 11 -15.18 26.52 7.89
N HIS A 12 -15.01 27.70 7.31
CA HIS A 12 -13.85 28.05 6.49
C HIS A 12 -12.86 28.78 7.40
N GLU A 13 -11.79 28.12 7.85
CA GLU A 13 -10.50 28.77 8.16
C GLU A 13 -9.41 27.78 8.56
N THR A 14 -8.17 28.10 8.16
CA THR A 14 -6.85 27.56 8.56
C THR A 14 -6.27 26.31 7.86
N PHE A 15 -5.81 26.44 6.60
CA PHE A 15 -4.68 25.66 6.06
C PHE A 15 -3.92 26.43 4.95
N SER A 16 -3.47 27.66 5.23
CA SER A 16 -2.68 28.46 4.30
C SER A 16 -1.39 28.94 4.98
N ASN A 17 -0.30 28.15 4.91
CA ASN A 17 1.09 28.64 5.06
C ASN A 17 2.18 27.55 4.87
N TRP A 18 1.98 26.58 3.98
CA TRP A 18 2.99 25.52 3.70
C TRP A 18 3.90 25.81 2.49
N SER A 19 3.79 26.99 1.87
CA SER A 19 4.50 27.34 0.62
C SER A 19 5.81 28.12 0.80
N GLU A 20 6.13 28.61 2.01
CA GLU A 20 7.26 29.54 2.20
C GLU A 20 8.56 28.90 2.74
N LEU A 21 8.62 27.59 2.95
CA LEU A 21 9.77 26.93 3.61
C LEU A 21 10.56 25.91 2.79
N LEU A 22 10.49 25.91 1.44
CA LEU A 22 11.27 24.98 0.62
C LEU A 22 12.16 25.70 -0.42
N PRO A 23 13.48 25.37 -0.49
CA PRO A 23 14.35 25.84 -1.56
C PRO A 23 13.92 25.27 -2.92
N LYS A 24 13.98 26.09 -3.98
CA LYS A 24 13.82 25.62 -5.37
C LYS A 24 15.08 24.85 -5.79
N PHE A 25 15.03 23.52 -5.85
CA PHE A 25 16.21 22.66 -6.07
C PHE A 25 16.59 22.38 -7.53
N TYR A 26 15.80 22.80 -8.53
CA TYR A 26 16.09 22.51 -9.94
C TYR A 26 15.68 23.63 -10.88
N THR A 27 16.31 23.64 -12.06
CA THR A 27 15.92 24.47 -13.21
C THR A 27 15.69 23.58 -14.42
N ILE A 28 14.55 23.74 -15.09
CA ILE A 28 14.25 23.00 -16.33
C ILE A 28 14.77 23.83 -17.50
N LYS A 29 15.71 23.28 -18.27
CA LYS A 29 16.15 23.87 -19.54
C LYS A 29 15.62 23.03 -20.70
N THR A 30 14.95 23.70 -21.63
CA THR A 30 14.58 23.12 -22.93
C THR A 30 15.75 23.25 -23.88
N GLN A 31 16.20 22.13 -24.45
CA GLN A 31 17.22 22.13 -25.48
C GLN A 31 16.57 21.67 -26.80
N SER A 32 16.55 22.56 -27.78
CA SER A 32 16.22 22.22 -29.16
C SER A 32 17.48 21.66 -29.83
N LEU A 33 17.41 20.43 -30.33
CA LEU A 33 18.45 19.92 -31.23
C LEU A 33 18.40 20.70 -32.56
N PRO A 34 19.55 20.90 -33.23
CA PRO A 34 19.57 21.44 -34.58
C PRO A 34 18.75 20.52 -35.49
N SER A 35 17.83 21.12 -36.24
CA SER A 35 16.97 20.41 -37.19
C SER A 35 17.82 19.74 -38.27
N HIS A 36 17.75 18.41 -38.38
CA HIS A 36 18.21 17.73 -39.57
C HIS A 36 17.32 18.16 -40.76
N PRO A 37 17.90 18.56 -41.90
CA PRO A 37 17.12 18.90 -43.08
C PRO A 37 16.38 17.64 -43.57
N GLY A 38 15.06 17.65 -43.46
CA GLY A 38 14.18 16.56 -43.93
C GLY A 38 13.36 15.83 -42.84
N GLY A 39 13.56 16.12 -41.55
CA GLY A 39 12.83 15.44 -40.47
C GLY A 39 11.74 16.31 -39.84
N ASN A 40 10.47 16.08 -40.20
CA ASN A 40 9.32 16.62 -39.46
C ASN A 40 9.14 15.84 -38.14
N SER A 41 9.91 16.19 -37.11
CA SER A 41 9.51 15.89 -35.72
C SER A 41 10.14 16.89 -34.74
N SER A 42 9.30 17.66 -34.07
CA SER A 42 9.69 18.58 -33.01
C SER A 42 9.85 17.81 -31.68
N GLN A 43 10.75 16.84 -31.63
CA GLN A 43 11.09 16.20 -30.37
C GLN A 43 11.88 17.18 -29.49
N LYS A 44 11.22 17.66 -28.43
CA LYS A 44 11.83 18.48 -27.38
C LYS A 44 12.36 17.56 -26.30
N PHE A 45 13.67 17.61 -26.05
CA PHE A 45 14.30 16.92 -24.94
C PHE A 45 14.34 17.86 -23.73
N PHE A 46 14.01 17.33 -22.56
CA PHE A 46 14.11 18.03 -21.29
C PHE A 46 15.32 17.49 -20.54
N LYS A 47 16.25 18.39 -20.18
CA LYS A 47 17.40 18.07 -19.33
C LYS A 47 17.14 18.62 -17.93
N TYR A 48 17.33 17.80 -16.92
CA TYR A 48 17.29 18.21 -15.52
C TYR A 48 18.71 18.58 -15.07
N GLU A 49 18.90 19.81 -14.61
CA GLU A 49 20.12 20.24 -13.92
C GLU A 49 19.78 20.47 -12.45
N PHE A 50 20.36 19.63 -11.59
CA PHE A 50 20.29 19.80 -10.14
C PHE A 50 21.20 20.97 -9.75
N ASN A 51 20.66 21.93 -8.99
CA ASN A 51 21.47 23.04 -8.47
C ASN A 51 22.37 22.52 -7.35
N THR A 52 23.49 21.90 -7.70
CA THR A 52 24.56 21.63 -6.75
C THR A 52 25.30 22.94 -6.48
N LYS A 53 24.76 23.78 -5.60
CA LYS A 53 25.55 24.85 -4.98
C LYS A 53 26.56 24.23 -4.02
N THR A 54 27.57 23.57 -4.58
CA THR A 54 28.84 23.29 -3.91
C THR A 54 29.89 24.04 -4.71
N SER A 55 30.29 25.18 -4.16
CA SER A 55 31.46 25.93 -4.58
C SER A 55 32.71 25.06 -4.43
N ALA A 56 33.22 24.50 -5.52
CA ALA A 56 34.65 24.40 -5.81
C ALA A 56 34.84 23.72 -7.17
N ASN A 57 35.55 24.42 -8.05
CA ASN A 57 35.89 24.06 -9.41
C ASN A 57 36.51 22.66 -9.53
N LYS A 58 35.86 21.77 -10.29
CA LYS A 58 36.53 20.82 -11.18
C LYS A 58 35.72 20.70 -12.48
N VAL A 59 36.38 21.02 -13.58
CA VAL A 59 35.87 20.88 -14.96
C VAL A 59 35.52 19.39 -15.19
N PRO A 60 34.30 19.03 -15.58
CA PRO A 60 34.00 17.65 -15.95
C PRO A 60 34.59 17.39 -17.34
N GLN A 61 35.55 16.46 -17.41
CA GLN A 61 35.96 15.84 -18.67
C GLN A 61 34.74 15.18 -19.32
N ASN A 62 34.65 15.34 -20.65
CA ASN A 62 33.65 14.69 -21.50
C ASN A 62 33.71 13.17 -21.36
N ILE A 63 32.91 12.62 -20.45
CA ILE A 63 32.60 11.19 -20.44
C ILE A 63 31.37 11.01 -21.33
N LYS A 64 31.60 10.66 -22.61
CA LYS A 64 30.61 9.94 -23.41
C LYS A 64 30.37 8.59 -22.74
N LYS A 65 29.44 8.55 -21.79
CA LYS A 65 28.91 7.28 -21.28
C LYS A 65 27.87 6.82 -22.27
N GLU A 66 28.25 5.89 -23.14
CA GLU A 66 27.28 5.03 -23.80
C GLU A 66 26.36 4.44 -22.72
N LEU A 67 25.06 4.69 -22.84
CA LEU A 67 24.03 4.03 -22.07
C LEU A 67 23.97 2.58 -22.55
N ASN A 68 24.90 1.77 -22.06
CA ASN A 68 24.76 0.32 -22.09
C ASN A 68 23.61 -0.04 -21.15
N LEU A 69 22.39 -0.04 -21.72
CA LEU A 69 21.22 -0.68 -21.14
C LEU A 69 21.55 -2.17 -21.02
N THR A 70 22.11 -2.55 -19.88
CA THR A 70 22.29 -3.97 -19.57
C THR A 70 20.91 -4.63 -19.45
N PRO A 71 20.72 -5.82 -20.03
CA PRO A 71 19.45 -6.53 -19.95
C PRO A 71 19.16 -6.86 -18.49
N TYR A 72 17.91 -6.59 -18.08
CA TYR A 72 17.24 -6.99 -16.83
C TYR A 72 18.09 -7.85 -15.89
N GLN A 73 18.92 -7.21 -15.06
CA GLN A 73 19.54 -7.93 -13.95
C GLN A 73 18.50 -8.09 -12.84
N ASN A 74 18.30 -9.35 -12.46
CA ASN A 74 17.66 -9.77 -11.21
C ASN A 74 17.96 -8.76 -10.09
N TYR A 75 16.93 -8.33 -9.36
CA TYR A 75 17.05 -7.51 -8.15
C TYR A 75 18.30 -7.94 -7.35
N LYS A 76 19.33 -7.10 -7.35
CA LYS A 76 20.48 -7.23 -6.47
C LYS A 76 20.16 -6.42 -5.22
N VAL A 77 20.19 -7.09 -4.07
CA VAL A 77 20.04 -6.50 -2.74
C VAL A 77 20.90 -5.24 -2.66
N ASP A 78 20.28 -4.09 -2.42
CA ASP A 78 20.97 -2.80 -2.39
C ASP A 78 21.85 -2.73 -1.12
N PRO A 79 23.12 -2.28 -1.20
CA PRO A 79 23.94 -2.05 -0.01
C PRO A 79 23.29 -1.20 1.09
N ILE A 80 22.30 -0.37 0.71
CA ILE A 80 21.52 0.52 1.58
C ILE A 80 20.40 -0.21 2.35
N GLU A 81 19.95 -1.40 1.90
CA GLU A 81 19.00 -2.22 2.67
C GLU A 81 19.54 -2.43 4.09
N LYS A 82 18.73 -2.06 5.09
CA LYS A 82 19.18 -1.98 6.48
C LYS A 82 19.84 -3.28 6.91
N ASN A 83 20.91 -3.12 7.70
CA ASN A 83 21.79 -4.16 8.26
C ASN A 83 21.09 -5.26 9.07
N ILE A 84 19.76 -5.22 9.23
CA ILE A 84 18.96 -6.16 10.01
C ILE A 84 19.21 -7.61 9.55
N PHE A 85 19.14 -7.86 8.24
CA PHE A 85 19.39 -9.22 7.70
C PHE A 85 20.87 -9.60 7.74
N LYS A 86 21.78 -8.63 7.63
CA LYS A 86 23.22 -8.89 7.77
C LYS A 86 23.55 -9.35 9.18
N THR A 87 23.05 -8.69 10.22
CA THR A 87 23.21 -9.15 11.61
C THR A 87 22.60 -10.54 11.80
N LEU A 88 21.36 -10.74 11.35
CA LEU A 88 20.65 -12.02 11.45
C LEU A 88 21.32 -13.18 10.71
N ASN A 89 22.00 -12.92 9.59
CA ASN A 89 22.72 -13.93 8.83
C ASN A 89 23.86 -14.55 9.63
N PHE A 90 24.46 -13.78 10.54
CA PHE A 90 25.56 -14.25 11.39
C PHE A 90 25.09 -14.72 12.76
N THR A 91 23.88 -14.36 13.19
CA THR A 91 23.28 -14.85 14.44
C THR A 91 22.90 -16.32 14.31
N ARG A 92 23.42 -17.17 15.20
CA ARG A 92 23.04 -18.59 15.28
C ARG A 92 22.07 -18.80 16.44
N PHE A 93 20.94 -19.41 16.15
CA PHE A 93 19.96 -19.82 17.15
C PHE A 93 20.08 -21.33 17.37
N SER A 94 20.30 -21.77 18.60
CA SER A 94 20.40 -23.20 18.91
C SER A 94 19.04 -23.90 18.91
N ASN A 95 17.95 -23.16 19.10
CA ASN A 95 16.58 -23.68 19.15
C ASN A 95 15.55 -22.55 18.93
N LEU A 96 14.29 -22.94 18.76
CA LEU A 96 13.17 -22.02 18.55
C LEU A 96 13.00 -21.01 19.69
N SER A 97 13.24 -21.42 20.94
CA SER A 97 13.14 -20.52 22.10
C SER A 97 14.14 -19.36 21.99
N GLN A 98 15.40 -19.61 21.64
CA GLN A 98 16.39 -18.56 21.42
C GLN A 98 16.00 -17.62 20.29
N PHE A 99 15.45 -18.15 19.20
CA PHE A 99 14.98 -17.34 18.08
C PHE A 99 13.80 -16.45 18.50
N CYS A 100 12.78 -17.01 19.15
CA CYS A 100 11.65 -16.25 19.70
C CYS A 100 12.12 -15.19 20.70
N ASN A 101 13.07 -15.52 21.56
CA ASN A 101 13.68 -14.59 22.49
C ASN A 101 14.36 -13.45 21.74
N TYR A 102 15.11 -13.72 20.67
CA TYR A 102 15.70 -12.66 19.87
C TYR A 102 14.62 -11.74 19.27
N LEU A 103 13.57 -12.30 18.66
CA LEU A 103 12.49 -11.49 18.07
C LEU A 103 11.83 -10.56 19.10
N ILE A 104 11.60 -11.04 20.31
CA ILE A 104 10.91 -10.29 21.38
C ILE A 104 11.88 -9.33 22.11
N TYR A 105 13.11 -9.78 22.36
CA TYR A 105 14.02 -9.10 23.29
C TYR A 105 15.10 -8.24 22.63
N SER A 106 15.48 -8.44 21.37
CA SER A 106 16.61 -7.70 20.78
C SER A 106 16.28 -6.24 20.44
N ASN A 107 15.01 -5.92 20.19
CA ASN A 107 14.58 -4.66 19.55
C ASN A 107 15.21 -4.41 18.16
N ASP A 108 15.99 -5.34 17.62
CA ASP A 108 16.64 -5.22 16.31
C ASP A 108 15.65 -5.41 15.15
N LEU A 109 14.48 -5.97 15.45
CA LEU A 109 13.41 -6.21 14.50
C LEU A 109 12.14 -5.43 14.86
N PRO A 110 11.63 -4.58 13.96
CA PRO A 110 10.30 -4.00 14.10
C PRO A 110 9.23 -5.10 14.03
N LEU A 111 8.61 -5.44 15.16
CA LEU A 111 7.58 -6.49 15.21
C LEU A 111 6.38 -6.23 14.27
N THR A 112 6.02 -4.97 14.02
CA THR A 112 4.94 -4.63 13.07
C THR A 112 5.31 -5.00 11.62
N GLN A 113 6.55 -4.71 11.20
CA GLN A 113 7.03 -5.08 9.86
C GLN A 113 7.48 -6.54 9.76
N LEU A 114 7.74 -7.20 10.91
CA LEU A 114 8.12 -8.60 10.96
C LEU A 114 7.10 -9.48 10.24
N ILE A 115 5.82 -9.29 10.57
CA ILE A 115 4.74 -10.18 10.12
C ILE A 115 4.42 -9.92 8.64
N PHE A 116 4.40 -8.65 8.22
CA PHE A 116 3.93 -8.29 6.88
C PHE A 116 5.05 -8.25 5.83
N THR A 117 6.20 -7.67 6.18
CA THR A 117 7.22 -7.29 5.20
C THR A 117 8.45 -8.19 5.26
N ILE A 118 8.89 -8.53 6.47
CA ILE A 118 10.19 -9.19 6.70
C ILE A 118 10.03 -10.73 6.72
N GLN A 119 8.85 -11.26 7.05
CA GLN A 119 8.61 -12.69 7.25
C GLN A 119 9.15 -13.55 6.10
N ALA A 120 8.85 -13.18 4.84
CA ALA A 120 9.26 -13.95 3.68
C ALA A 120 10.79 -14.04 3.56
N ASP A 121 11.49 -12.92 3.76
CA ASP A 121 12.95 -12.86 3.71
C ASP A 121 13.58 -13.59 4.91
N LEU A 122 12.97 -13.46 6.10
CA LEU A 122 13.41 -14.13 7.32
C LEU A 122 13.33 -15.66 7.21
N LYS A 123 12.23 -16.19 6.67
CA LYS A 123 12.05 -17.63 6.43
C LYS A 123 13.07 -18.18 5.45
N ASN A 124 13.58 -17.36 4.54
CA ASN A 124 14.58 -17.74 3.54
C ASN A 124 16.02 -17.72 4.07
N LEU A 125 16.27 -17.21 5.27
CA LEU A 125 17.61 -17.26 5.86
C LEU A 125 18.00 -18.71 6.18
N PRO A 126 19.21 -19.19 5.82
CA PRO A 126 19.58 -20.61 5.98
C PRO A 126 19.45 -21.13 7.42
N ASN A 127 19.86 -20.34 8.42
CA ASN A 127 19.76 -20.65 9.84
C ASN A 127 18.30 -20.76 10.30
N ILE A 128 17.43 -19.86 9.86
CA ILE A 128 15.99 -19.87 10.19
C ILE A 128 15.28 -21.02 9.48
N LYS A 129 15.58 -21.24 8.20
CA LYS A 129 15.04 -22.36 7.42
C LYS A 129 15.38 -23.70 8.06
N HIS A 130 16.63 -23.88 8.47
CA HIS A 130 17.06 -25.07 9.21
C HIS A 130 16.31 -25.21 10.54
N LEU A 131 16.16 -24.11 11.29
CA LEU A 131 15.42 -24.10 12.55
C LEU A 131 13.95 -24.48 12.35
N ILE A 132 13.28 -23.97 11.31
CA ILE A 132 11.92 -24.36 10.93
C ILE A 132 11.87 -25.86 10.64
N GLN A 133 12.76 -26.37 9.78
CA GLN A 133 12.83 -27.79 9.43
C GLN A 133 12.99 -28.71 10.64
N LEU A 134 13.87 -28.35 11.59
CA LEU A 134 14.05 -29.09 12.84
C LEU A 134 12.81 -29.12 13.73
N ASN A 135 11.90 -28.13 13.59
CA ASN A 135 10.71 -27.99 14.42
C ASN A 135 9.41 -28.24 13.63
N ASN A 136 9.47 -28.83 12.44
CA ASN A 136 8.30 -29.09 11.58
C ASN A 136 7.20 -29.89 12.28
N PHE A 137 7.53 -30.69 13.30
CA PHE A 137 6.55 -31.49 14.06
C PHE A 137 5.69 -30.67 15.04
N ILE A 138 6.10 -29.44 15.39
CA ILE A 138 5.35 -28.52 16.27
C ILE A 138 4.62 -27.47 15.44
N LEU A 139 5.08 -27.20 14.22
CA LEU A 139 4.50 -26.21 13.35
C LEU A 139 3.20 -26.74 12.72
N PRO A 140 2.16 -25.91 12.57
CA PRO A 140 0.96 -26.30 11.82
C PRO A 140 1.37 -26.74 10.41
N SER A 141 0.86 -27.87 9.94
CA SER A 141 1.12 -28.32 8.56
C SER A 141 0.63 -27.25 7.59
N GLU A 142 1.49 -26.83 6.66
CA GLU A 142 1.12 -25.86 5.60
C GLU A 142 -0.01 -26.38 4.69
N ASP A 143 -0.28 -27.69 4.73
CA ASP A 143 -1.26 -28.42 3.92
C ASP A 143 -2.74 -28.11 4.24
N CYS A 144 -3.05 -27.32 5.26
CA CYS A 144 -4.44 -27.00 5.61
C CYS A 144 -5.18 -26.13 4.57
N SER A 145 -4.47 -25.56 3.58
CA SER A 145 -5.08 -24.66 2.58
C SER A 145 -5.56 -25.35 1.30
N ASN A 146 -5.18 -26.61 1.06
CA ASN A 146 -5.54 -27.34 -0.16
C ASN A 146 -6.33 -28.63 0.08
N GLN A 147 -6.75 -28.90 1.32
CA GLN A 147 -7.64 -30.02 1.61
C GLN A 147 -9.11 -29.64 1.35
N SER A 148 -9.44 -29.29 0.11
CA SER A 148 -10.80 -29.53 -0.41
C SER A 148 -10.96 -31.05 -0.61
N GLY A 149 -10.95 -31.78 0.50
CA GLY A 149 -11.02 -33.23 0.52
C GLY A 149 -12.35 -33.74 -0.03
N GLY A 150 -12.29 -34.52 -1.11
CA GLY A 150 -13.06 -35.76 -1.19
C GLY A 150 -13.89 -36.02 -2.43
N LEU A 151 -14.19 -35.02 -3.28
CA LEU A 151 -15.14 -35.24 -4.40
C LEU A 151 -14.80 -34.52 -5.72
N GLU A 152 -13.75 -33.69 -5.77
CA GLU A 152 -13.42 -32.93 -6.99
C GLU A 152 -12.65 -33.74 -8.06
N ASP A 153 -12.02 -34.86 -7.69
CA ASP A 153 -11.27 -35.74 -8.63
C ASP A 153 -12.15 -36.50 -9.65
N LEU A 154 -13.48 -36.32 -9.60
CA LEU A 154 -14.41 -36.94 -10.56
C LEU A 154 -14.82 -36.01 -11.70
N PHE A 155 -14.42 -34.73 -11.68
CA PHE A 155 -14.71 -33.83 -12.79
C PHE A 155 -13.61 -33.94 -13.86
N PRO A 156 -13.96 -34.28 -15.12
CA PRO A 156 -12.96 -34.38 -16.17
C PRO A 156 -12.26 -33.03 -16.37
N ILE A 157 -10.92 -33.06 -16.37
CA ILE A 157 -9.98 -31.93 -16.47
C ILE A 157 -10.39 -30.88 -17.52
N ALA A 158 -10.97 -31.32 -18.65
CA ALA A 158 -11.42 -30.42 -19.72
C ALA A 158 -12.56 -29.47 -19.30
N ARG A 159 -13.36 -29.79 -18.26
CA ARG A 159 -14.52 -28.99 -17.85
C ARG A 159 -14.13 -27.69 -17.14
N SER A 160 -13.02 -27.65 -16.41
CA SER A 160 -12.63 -26.43 -15.69
C SER A 160 -12.20 -25.33 -16.66
N LEU A 161 -11.40 -25.67 -17.69
CA LEU A 161 -10.98 -24.76 -18.74
C LEU A 161 -12.12 -24.37 -19.70
N GLN A 162 -13.20 -25.16 -19.80
CA GLN A 162 -14.38 -24.75 -20.58
C GLN A 162 -14.99 -23.44 -20.08
N THR A 163 -14.84 -23.14 -18.78
CA THR A 163 -15.28 -21.88 -18.16
C THR A 163 -14.62 -20.65 -18.80
N LEU A 164 -13.41 -20.78 -19.38
CA LEU A 164 -12.73 -19.67 -20.05
C LEU A 164 -13.45 -19.19 -21.31
N TYR A 165 -14.27 -20.05 -21.92
CA TYR A 165 -15.06 -19.71 -23.10
C TYR A 165 -16.39 -19.03 -22.74
N ASP A 166 -16.77 -19.00 -21.46
CA ASP A 166 -17.99 -18.35 -20.99
C ASP A 166 -17.74 -16.86 -20.71
N PRO A 167 -18.38 -15.92 -21.43
CA PRO A 167 -18.27 -14.48 -21.14
C PRO A 167 -18.70 -14.12 -19.71
N TYR A 168 -19.64 -14.87 -19.12
CA TYR A 168 -20.10 -14.63 -17.76
C TYR A 168 -18.99 -14.86 -16.73
N PHE A 169 -18.08 -15.79 -16.97
CA PHE A 169 -16.91 -15.99 -16.12
C PHE A 169 -16.08 -14.72 -16.00
N TRP A 170 -15.71 -14.11 -17.13
CA TRP A 170 -14.89 -12.90 -17.17
C TRP A 170 -15.61 -11.70 -16.53
N ASN A 171 -16.91 -11.56 -16.79
CA ASN A 171 -17.74 -10.54 -16.14
C ASN A 171 -17.77 -10.75 -14.61
N LYS A 172 -17.93 -12.00 -14.15
CA LYS A 172 -17.91 -12.33 -12.73
C LYS A 172 -16.57 -12.04 -12.07
N LEU A 173 -15.44 -12.29 -12.74
CA LEU A 173 -14.12 -11.89 -12.20
C LEU A 173 -14.01 -10.37 -12.06
N MET A 174 -14.48 -9.61 -13.05
CA MET A 174 -14.49 -8.15 -12.98
C MET A 174 -15.38 -7.63 -11.84
N LEU A 175 -16.56 -8.24 -11.64
CA LEU A 175 -17.44 -7.97 -10.50
C LEU A 175 -16.73 -8.18 -9.17
N LEU A 176 -16.07 -9.33 -9.01
CA LEU A 176 -15.34 -9.67 -7.80
C LEU A 176 -14.21 -8.68 -7.51
N TYR A 177 -13.50 -8.20 -8.53
CA TYR A 177 -12.50 -7.16 -8.36
C TYR A 177 -13.11 -5.86 -7.81
N PHE A 178 -14.20 -5.37 -8.41
CA PHE A 178 -14.83 -4.13 -7.97
C PHE A 178 -15.53 -4.24 -6.62
N ALA A 179 -16.07 -5.41 -6.29
CA ALA A 179 -16.75 -5.63 -5.02
C ALA A 179 -15.79 -5.89 -3.84
N LYS A 180 -14.67 -6.59 -4.07
CA LYS A 180 -13.79 -7.06 -2.99
C LYS A 180 -12.43 -6.37 -2.92
N PHE A 181 -11.83 -6.02 -4.06
CA PHE A 181 -10.48 -5.45 -4.08
C PHE A 181 -10.48 -3.93 -4.19
N HIS A 182 -11.27 -3.40 -5.12
CA HIS A 182 -11.30 -1.98 -5.45
C HIS A 182 -11.69 -1.04 -4.29
N PRO A 183 -12.65 -1.37 -3.39
CA PRO A 183 -13.02 -0.48 -2.29
C PRO A 183 -11.86 -0.16 -1.35
N LEU A 184 -10.94 -1.12 -1.20
CA LEU A 184 -9.74 -1.00 -0.37
C LEU A 184 -8.56 -0.43 -1.14
N TRP A 185 -8.45 -0.77 -2.42
CA TRP A 185 -7.34 -0.38 -3.28
C TRP A 185 -7.81 0.24 -4.60
N PRO A 186 -8.38 1.46 -4.59
CA PRO A 186 -9.00 2.02 -5.78
C PRO A 186 -7.97 2.62 -6.75
N TYR A 187 -7.23 1.77 -7.47
CA TYR A 187 -6.20 2.20 -8.43
C TYR A 187 -6.75 2.63 -9.79
N ILE A 188 -8.03 2.35 -10.04
CA ILE A 188 -8.71 2.62 -11.30
C ILE A 188 -9.72 3.74 -11.10
N ASN A 189 -9.70 4.74 -11.99
CA ASN A 189 -10.75 5.74 -12.00
C ASN A 189 -11.98 5.17 -12.71
N LEU A 190 -12.99 4.80 -11.93
CA LEU A 190 -14.23 4.22 -12.45
C LEU A 190 -15.02 5.15 -13.38
N LYS A 191 -14.83 6.47 -13.30
CA LYS A 191 -15.45 7.42 -14.22
C LYS A 191 -14.91 7.32 -15.64
N THR A 192 -13.64 6.95 -15.79
CA THR A 192 -12.94 6.88 -17.08
C THR A 192 -12.61 5.45 -17.50
N PHE A 193 -12.87 4.47 -16.63
CA PHE A 193 -12.65 3.07 -16.93
C PHE A 193 -13.68 2.58 -17.93
N ASN A 194 -13.18 1.98 -19.01
CA ASN A 194 -13.99 1.25 -19.97
C ASN A 194 -13.22 -0.03 -20.35
N PRO A 195 -13.75 -1.22 -20.07
CA PRO A 195 -13.02 -2.47 -20.32
C PRO A 195 -12.72 -2.68 -21.82
N LEU A 196 -13.56 -2.17 -22.72
CA LEU A 196 -13.37 -2.28 -24.17
C LEU A 196 -12.17 -1.47 -24.68
N PHE A 197 -11.85 -0.36 -24.00
CA PHE A 197 -10.71 0.50 -24.36
C PHE A 197 -9.52 0.33 -23.42
N THR A 198 -9.65 -0.50 -22.39
CA THR A 198 -8.58 -0.77 -21.44
C THR A 198 -7.54 -1.67 -22.11
N SER A 199 -6.25 -1.38 -21.87
CA SER A 199 -5.17 -2.21 -22.40
C SER A 199 -5.31 -3.67 -21.93
N PRO A 200 -5.11 -4.67 -22.81
CA PRO A 200 -5.24 -6.08 -22.45
C PRO A 200 -4.43 -6.48 -21.21
N SER A 201 -3.23 -5.92 -21.02
CA SER A 201 -2.39 -6.22 -19.86
C SER A 201 -3.05 -5.79 -18.55
N LEU A 202 -3.62 -4.58 -18.47
CA LEU A 202 -4.36 -4.13 -17.27
C LEU A 202 -5.63 -4.95 -17.06
N LEU A 203 -6.36 -5.26 -18.13
CA LEU A 203 -7.59 -6.05 -18.04
C LEU A 203 -7.32 -7.46 -17.50
N ASN A 204 -6.27 -8.13 -17.97
CA ASN A 204 -5.82 -9.43 -17.43
C ASN A 204 -5.47 -9.35 -15.95
N ILE A 205 -4.84 -8.26 -15.50
CA ILE A 205 -4.52 -8.06 -14.08
C ILE A 205 -5.79 -7.86 -13.26
N ILE A 206 -6.79 -7.13 -13.77
CA ILE A 206 -8.10 -6.97 -13.11
C ILE A 206 -8.79 -8.33 -12.98
N TYR A 207 -8.81 -9.14 -14.04
CA TYR A 207 -9.38 -10.48 -14.00
C TYR A 207 -8.65 -11.36 -12.99
N PHE A 208 -7.32 -11.33 -12.96
CA PHE A 208 -6.54 -12.08 -12.00
C PHE A 208 -6.79 -11.65 -10.54
N ALA A 209 -6.95 -10.35 -10.31
CA ALA A 209 -7.31 -9.81 -9.01
C ALA A 209 -8.69 -10.30 -8.57
N GLY A 210 -9.69 -10.26 -9.46
CA GLY A 210 -11.01 -10.84 -9.22
C GLY A 210 -10.97 -12.35 -8.98
N TYR A 211 -10.14 -13.07 -9.72
CA TYR A 211 -9.94 -14.51 -9.57
C TYR A 211 -9.45 -14.88 -8.16
N GLN A 212 -8.73 -13.99 -7.46
CA GLN A 212 -8.34 -14.25 -6.07
C GLN A 212 -9.54 -14.47 -5.14
N PHE A 213 -10.68 -13.87 -5.44
CA PHE A 213 -11.92 -13.98 -4.67
C PHE A 213 -12.93 -14.96 -5.28
N TYR A 214 -12.56 -15.63 -6.37
CA TYR A 214 -13.42 -16.63 -7.00
C TYR A 214 -13.43 -17.92 -6.17
N SER A 215 -14.61 -18.46 -5.87
CA SER A 215 -14.77 -19.64 -5.02
C SER A 215 -14.51 -20.97 -5.72
N HIS A 216 -14.66 -21.03 -7.05
CA HIS A 216 -14.57 -22.28 -7.82
C HIS A 216 -13.23 -22.40 -8.56
N LYS A 217 -12.13 -22.24 -7.84
CA LYS A 217 -10.78 -22.36 -8.41
C LYS A 217 -10.48 -23.84 -8.69
N SER A 218 -9.84 -24.13 -9.82
CA SER A 218 -9.22 -25.43 -10.11
C SER A 218 -7.72 -25.24 -10.32
N PRO A 219 -6.88 -26.28 -10.19
CA PRO A 219 -5.46 -26.20 -10.48
C PRO A 219 -5.17 -25.71 -11.91
N GLU A 220 -5.92 -26.19 -12.91
CA GLU A 220 -5.73 -25.81 -14.32
C GLU A 220 -6.12 -24.36 -14.58
N LEU A 221 -7.26 -23.93 -14.03
CA LEU A 221 -7.70 -22.55 -14.16
C LEU A 221 -6.74 -21.59 -13.46
N THR A 222 -6.20 -21.99 -12.31
CA THR A 222 -5.19 -21.22 -11.57
C THR A 222 -3.92 -21.08 -12.40
N SER A 223 -3.40 -22.19 -12.93
CA SER A 223 -2.23 -22.21 -13.79
C SER A 223 -2.40 -21.34 -15.05
N TYR A 224 -3.58 -21.38 -15.68
CA TYR A 224 -3.92 -20.52 -16.81
C TYR A 224 -3.89 -19.03 -16.41
N MET A 225 -4.55 -18.68 -15.30
CA MET A 225 -4.63 -17.29 -14.84
C MET A 225 -3.25 -16.74 -14.46
N GLU A 226 -2.39 -17.55 -13.84
CA GLU A 226 -1.00 -17.17 -13.52
C GLU A 226 -0.15 -17.01 -14.78
N SER A 227 -0.28 -17.93 -15.75
CA SER A 227 0.40 -17.82 -17.05
C SER A 227 -0.02 -16.55 -17.81
N ALA A 228 -1.31 -16.19 -17.77
CA ALA A 228 -1.83 -14.97 -18.38
C ALA A 228 -1.24 -13.69 -17.73
N VAL A 229 -1.06 -13.69 -16.41
CA VAL A 229 -0.39 -12.60 -15.68
C VAL A 229 1.09 -12.49 -16.04
N GLU A 230 1.81 -13.61 -16.12
CA GLU A 230 3.22 -13.61 -16.52
C GLU A 230 3.42 -13.01 -17.92
N LEU A 231 2.54 -13.37 -18.87
CA LEU A 231 2.54 -12.81 -20.22
C LEU A 231 2.24 -11.30 -20.19
N ALA A 232 1.25 -10.86 -19.39
CA ALA A 232 0.94 -9.45 -19.23
C ALA A 232 2.10 -8.66 -18.60
N LEU A 233 2.80 -9.22 -17.62
CA LEU A 233 3.95 -8.60 -16.95
C LEU A 233 5.10 -8.31 -17.89
N LYS A 234 5.41 -9.24 -18.81
CA LYS A 234 6.44 -9.04 -19.85
C LYS A 234 6.14 -7.81 -20.71
N GLN A 235 4.87 -7.56 -21.04
CA GLN A 235 4.44 -6.39 -21.81
C GLN A 235 4.49 -5.11 -20.97
N ILE A 236 4.07 -5.20 -19.71
CA ILE A 236 4.02 -4.09 -18.76
C ILE A 236 5.42 -3.48 -18.58
N TYR A 237 6.43 -4.31 -18.29
CA TYR A 237 7.78 -3.85 -17.95
C TYR A 237 8.48 -3.07 -19.07
N LEU A 238 8.08 -3.25 -20.32
CA LEU A 238 8.77 -2.67 -21.48
C LEU A 238 8.19 -1.30 -21.90
N LYS A 239 6.99 -0.93 -21.45
CA LYS A 239 6.27 0.23 -21.97
C LYS A 239 5.67 1.07 -20.85
N PRO A 240 6.34 2.13 -20.37
CA PRO A 240 5.77 3.02 -19.37
C PRO A 240 4.46 3.66 -19.88
N CYS A 241 3.34 3.37 -19.23
CA CYS A 241 2.06 4.03 -19.48
C CYS A 241 1.19 3.98 -18.22
N LYS A 242 0.10 4.75 -18.20
CA LYS A 242 -0.82 4.82 -17.06
C LYS A 242 -1.38 3.45 -16.69
N ASN A 243 -1.90 2.72 -17.67
CA ASN A 243 -2.53 1.43 -17.41
C ASN A 243 -1.53 0.40 -16.86
N HIS A 244 -0.28 0.47 -17.31
CA HIS A 244 0.80 -0.39 -16.80
C HIS A 244 1.20 -0.03 -15.37
N LEU A 245 1.20 1.25 -14.98
CA LEU A 245 1.35 1.64 -13.58
C LEU A 245 0.20 1.11 -12.71
N GLN A 246 -1.04 1.22 -13.16
CA GLN A 246 -2.21 0.69 -12.45
C GLN A 246 -2.13 -0.83 -12.31
N ALA A 247 -1.69 -1.54 -13.36
CA ALA A 247 -1.50 -2.98 -13.32
C ALA A 247 -0.40 -3.38 -12.31
N LEU A 248 0.72 -2.66 -12.27
CA LEU A 248 1.79 -2.89 -11.29
C LEU A 248 1.34 -2.58 -9.85
N LEU A 249 0.49 -1.57 -9.64
CA LEU A 249 -0.10 -1.28 -8.34
C LEU A 249 -0.97 -2.45 -7.87
N ILE A 250 -1.87 -2.95 -8.72
CA ILE A 250 -2.75 -4.08 -8.38
C ILE A 250 -1.90 -5.33 -8.09
N LEU A 251 -1.00 -5.71 -8.99
CA LEU A 251 -0.15 -6.88 -8.81
C LEU A 251 0.78 -6.79 -7.60
N GLY A 252 1.37 -5.63 -7.34
CA GLY A 252 2.25 -5.42 -6.19
C GLY A 252 1.53 -5.74 -4.88
N ASN A 253 0.29 -5.27 -4.73
CA ASN A 253 -0.52 -5.57 -3.54
C ASN A 253 -0.96 -7.04 -3.48
N LEU A 254 -1.34 -7.64 -4.62
CA LEU A 254 -1.68 -9.06 -4.64
C LEU A 254 -0.51 -9.95 -4.24
N TYR A 255 0.70 -9.69 -4.76
CA TYR A 255 1.90 -10.40 -4.35
C TYR A 255 2.22 -10.18 -2.87
N GLN A 256 2.02 -8.96 -2.37
CA GLN A 256 2.18 -8.65 -0.96
C GLN A 256 1.20 -9.45 -0.08
N PHE A 257 -0.09 -9.52 -0.42
CA PHE A 257 -1.08 -10.29 0.32
C PHE A 257 -0.81 -11.80 0.28
N ARG A 258 -0.28 -12.31 -0.83
CA ARG A 258 0.16 -13.70 -0.95
C ARG A 258 1.49 -13.99 -0.22
N GLY A 259 2.16 -12.96 0.32
CA GLY A 259 3.46 -13.08 0.97
C GLY A 259 4.65 -13.22 0.01
N ASP A 260 4.46 -13.04 -1.30
CA ASP A 260 5.55 -12.99 -2.28
C ASP A 260 6.17 -11.58 -2.32
N MET A 261 6.91 -11.27 -1.25
CA MET A 261 7.56 -9.96 -1.08
C MET A 261 8.66 -9.70 -2.11
N LYS A 262 9.21 -10.74 -2.75
CA LYS A 262 10.21 -10.57 -3.81
C LYS A 262 9.55 -10.00 -5.07
N LEU A 263 8.43 -10.58 -5.51
CA LEU A 263 7.68 -10.06 -6.65
C LEU A 263 7.02 -8.72 -6.33
N ALA A 264 6.48 -8.53 -5.12
CA ALA A 264 5.92 -7.25 -4.70
C ALA A 264 6.95 -6.11 -4.80
N ARG A 265 8.17 -6.32 -4.30
CA ARG A 265 9.28 -5.36 -4.43
C ARG A 265 9.70 -5.14 -5.88
N ALA A 266 9.76 -6.19 -6.69
CA ALA A 266 10.06 -6.06 -8.12
C ALA A 266 9.01 -5.21 -8.86
N CYS A 267 7.73 -5.38 -8.53
CA CYS A 267 6.64 -4.53 -9.02
C CYS A 267 6.82 -3.08 -8.57
N GLN A 268 7.08 -2.83 -7.29
CA GLN A 268 7.30 -1.49 -6.73
C GLN A 268 8.50 -0.77 -7.37
N ALA A 269 9.64 -1.45 -7.52
CA ALA A 269 10.83 -0.85 -8.14
C ALA A 269 10.54 -0.41 -9.59
N ASN A 270 9.83 -1.23 -10.36
CA ASN A 270 9.43 -0.89 -11.72
C ASN A 270 8.36 0.21 -11.76
N LEU A 271 7.40 0.16 -10.84
CA LEU A 271 6.36 1.17 -10.67
C LEU A 271 6.98 2.56 -10.46
N THR A 272 7.93 2.67 -9.53
CA THR A 272 8.60 3.93 -9.24
C THR A 272 9.43 4.43 -10.42
N ARG A 273 10.20 3.55 -11.09
CA ARG A 273 10.94 3.92 -12.31
C ARG A 273 10.01 4.43 -13.41
N MET A 274 8.91 3.72 -13.69
CA MET A 274 7.93 4.15 -14.68
C MET A 274 7.28 5.49 -14.33
N MET A 275 6.95 5.70 -13.06
CA MET A 275 6.40 6.97 -12.57
C MET A 275 7.34 8.13 -12.89
N TYR A 276 8.64 7.98 -12.55
CA TYR A 276 9.67 8.98 -12.84
C TYR A 276 9.88 9.21 -14.33
N LEU A 277 9.90 8.14 -15.14
CA LEU A 277 10.03 8.22 -16.60
C LEU A 277 8.86 8.98 -17.24
N MET A 278 7.65 8.82 -16.70
CA MET A 278 6.44 9.53 -17.14
C MET A 278 6.32 10.95 -16.55
N GLY A 279 7.28 11.35 -15.70
CA GLY A 279 7.31 12.63 -15.00
C GLY A 279 6.14 12.86 -14.05
N ILE A 280 5.45 11.81 -13.58
CA ILE A 280 4.18 11.90 -12.81
C ILE A 280 4.35 12.74 -11.54
N GLN A 281 5.54 12.71 -10.93
CA GLN A 281 5.94 13.51 -9.78
C GLN A 281 5.95 15.04 -10.04
N ILE A 282 5.89 15.49 -11.30
CA ILE A 282 5.92 16.92 -11.65
C ILE A 282 4.49 17.48 -11.52
N GLU A 283 4.19 18.07 -10.36
CA GLU A 283 2.86 18.58 -10.02
C GLU A 283 2.45 19.81 -10.85
N ASN A 284 3.38 20.72 -11.13
CA ASN A 284 3.11 22.03 -11.73
C ASN A 284 3.43 22.07 -13.23
N CYS A 285 2.76 21.23 -14.02
CA CYS A 285 2.86 21.31 -15.48
C CYS A 285 1.66 22.09 -16.04
N SER A 286 1.87 23.36 -16.40
CA SER A 286 0.84 24.23 -17.01
C SER A 286 0.24 23.65 -18.29
N LYS A 287 0.95 22.73 -18.96
CA LYS A 287 0.55 22.12 -20.24
C LYS A 287 -0.54 21.05 -20.12
N PHE A 288 -0.78 20.50 -18.93
CA PHE A 288 -1.82 19.50 -18.75
C PHE A 288 -3.17 20.15 -18.43
N ASN A 289 -4.24 19.58 -18.98
CA ASN A 289 -5.59 19.91 -18.56
C ASN A 289 -5.82 19.49 -17.09
N TRP A 290 -6.88 20.01 -16.48
CA TRP A 290 -7.16 19.80 -15.07
C TRP A 290 -7.36 18.32 -14.72
N GLU A 291 -8.02 17.54 -15.59
CA GLU A 291 -8.28 16.10 -15.39
C GLU A 291 -6.97 15.30 -15.37
N THR A 292 -6.08 15.59 -16.30
CA THR A 292 -4.76 14.93 -16.40
C THR A 292 -3.91 15.27 -15.17
N LYS A 293 -3.95 16.52 -14.68
CA LYS A 293 -3.24 16.91 -13.45
C LYS A 293 -3.76 16.14 -12.25
N LEU A 294 -5.07 16.05 -12.12
CA LEU A 294 -5.78 15.34 -11.06
C LEU A 294 -5.42 13.85 -11.05
N GLU A 295 -5.48 13.19 -12.21
CA GLU A 295 -5.11 11.78 -12.37
C GLU A 295 -3.62 11.52 -12.07
N ARG A 296 -2.72 12.41 -12.52
CA ARG A 296 -1.28 12.30 -12.19
C ARG A 296 -1.02 12.44 -10.71
N LYS A 297 -1.65 13.41 -10.04
CA LYS A 297 -1.54 13.57 -8.58
C LYS A 297 -2.04 12.34 -7.84
N LEU A 298 -3.18 11.78 -8.26
CA LEU A 298 -3.70 10.54 -7.69
C LEU A 298 -2.70 9.39 -7.86
N LEU A 299 -2.21 9.16 -9.07
CA LEU A 299 -1.21 8.10 -9.34
C LEU A 299 0.06 8.29 -8.51
N HIS A 300 0.58 9.53 -8.39
CA HIS A 300 1.74 9.82 -7.57
C HIS A 300 1.53 9.36 -6.12
N ARG A 301 0.37 9.65 -5.54
CA ARG A 301 0.02 9.18 -4.18
C ARG A 301 -0.10 7.67 -4.09
N ARG A 302 -0.71 7.02 -5.06
CA ARG A 302 -0.86 5.55 -5.04
C ARG A 302 0.49 4.86 -5.10
N VAL A 303 1.41 5.39 -5.93
CA VAL A 303 2.80 4.92 -5.95
C VAL A 303 3.48 5.18 -4.60
N ALA A 304 3.26 6.34 -3.98
CA ALA A 304 3.83 6.65 -2.68
C ALA A 304 3.31 5.70 -1.57
N ILE A 305 2.00 5.42 -1.53
CA ILE A 305 1.41 4.44 -0.61
C ILE A 305 2.00 3.05 -0.85
N ALA A 306 2.07 2.60 -2.10
CA ALA A 306 2.64 1.29 -2.41
C ALA A 306 4.12 1.21 -1.98
N ASN A 307 4.89 2.27 -2.17
CA ASN A 307 6.28 2.31 -1.70
C ASN A 307 6.36 2.27 -0.17
N PHE A 308 5.47 2.99 0.50
CA PHE A 308 5.39 3.03 1.95
C PHE A 308 5.01 1.67 2.54
N ASN A 309 4.00 0.99 1.98
CA ASN A 309 3.51 -0.31 2.45
C ASN A 309 4.58 -1.41 2.34
N VAL A 310 5.45 -1.34 1.34
CA VAL A 310 6.52 -2.33 1.15
C VAL A 310 7.81 -1.93 1.87
N GLY A 311 8.16 -0.64 1.92
CA GLY A 311 9.39 -0.18 2.60
C GLY A 311 9.26 -0.16 4.12
N GLY A 312 8.06 0.13 4.62
CA GLY A 312 7.77 0.38 6.03
C GLY A 312 8.45 1.65 6.56
N ASN A 313 8.02 2.11 7.75
CA ASN A 313 8.61 3.29 8.42
C ASN A 313 10.10 3.18 8.75
N LEU A 314 10.64 1.96 8.81
CA LEU A 314 12.05 1.75 9.10
C LEU A 314 12.89 1.68 7.83
N GLU A 315 12.28 1.82 6.65
CA GLU A 315 12.98 1.73 5.36
C GLU A 315 13.87 0.48 5.30
N VAL A 316 13.31 -0.67 5.72
CA VAL A 316 14.03 -1.95 5.68
C VAL A 316 14.47 -2.25 4.25
N PHE A 317 13.62 -1.85 3.31
CA PHE A 317 13.89 -1.85 1.89
C PHE A 317 14.02 -0.41 1.36
N PRO A 318 14.84 -0.17 0.33
CA PRO A 318 15.02 1.15 -0.25
C PRO A 318 13.69 1.70 -0.74
N ALA A 319 13.29 2.84 -0.18
CA ALA A 319 12.24 3.66 -0.76
C ALA A 319 12.80 4.33 -2.02
N TYR A 320 12.25 3.98 -3.18
CA TYR A 320 12.68 4.59 -4.44
C TYR A 320 12.01 5.96 -4.69
N LEU A 321 11.12 6.39 -3.80
CA LEU A 321 10.40 7.65 -3.89
C LEU A 321 11.21 8.76 -3.22
N VAL A 322 11.53 9.81 -3.97
CA VAL A 322 12.30 10.96 -3.48
C VAL A 322 11.45 11.92 -2.65
N GLU A 323 10.17 12.10 -3.00
CA GLU A 323 9.29 13.09 -2.38
C GLU A 323 7.91 12.49 -2.12
N VAL A 324 7.39 12.67 -0.91
CA VAL A 324 6.02 12.26 -0.60
C VAL A 324 5.06 13.38 -0.99
N PRO A 325 4.00 13.10 -1.78
CA PRO A 325 3.05 14.12 -2.20
C PRO A 325 2.30 14.74 -1.01
N LYS A 326 2.21 16.08 -0.99
CA LYS A 326 1.45 16.84 0.03
C LYS A 326 -0.03 16.52 -0.06
N LEU A 327 -0.78 16.52 1.04
CA LEU A 327 -2.24 16.32 1.03
C LEU A 327 -2.96 17.42 0.20
N ASP A 328 -3.96 17.02 -0.59
CA ASP A 328 -4.71 17.89 -1.51
C ASP A 328 -6.17 17.44 -1.51
N SER A 329 -7.01 18.15 -0.76
CA SER A 329 -8.43 17.83 -0.61
C SER A 329 -9.22 17.98 -1.90
N ALA A 330 -8.73 18.78 -2.87
CA ALA A 330 -9.40 18.97 -4.15
C ALA A 330 -9.42 17.70 -5.00
N LEU A 331 -8.59 16.70 -4.68
CA LEU A 331 -8.55 15.43 -5.40
C LEU A 331 -9.83 14.63 -5.25
N TYR A 332 -10.52 14.75 -4.12
CA TYR A 332 -11.62 13.85 -3.77
C TYR A 332 -12.99 14.37 -4.23
N HIS A 333 -13.17 15.70 -4.35
CA HIS A 333 -14.46 16.29 -4.75
C HIS A 333 -14.86 16.01 -6.21
N ASN A 334 -13.89 15.93 -7.13
CA ASN A 334 -14.17 15.96 -8.58
C ASN A 334 -14.06 14.59 -9.27
N LEU A 335 -13.29 13.65 -8.71
CA LEU A 335 -13.07 12.34 -9.33
C LEU A 335 -14.24 11.38 -9.12
N TYR A 336 -14.91 11.48 -7.97
CA TYR A 336 -15.91 10.52 -7.51
C TYR A 336 -17.33 11.10 -7.42
N SER A 337 -17.51 12.36 -7.81
CA SER A 337 -18.85 12.92 -7.97
C SER A 337 -19.51 12.33 -9.22
N PHE A 338 -20.18 11.19 -9.03
CA PHE A 338 -21.21 10.75 -9.95
C PHE A 338 -22.32 11.82 -9.88
N LYS A 339 -22.50 12.61 -10.94
CA LYS A 339 -23.67 13.49 -11.02
C LYS A 339 -24.87 12.56 -11.20
N SER A 340 -25.61 12.33 -10.13
CA SER A 340 -26.77 11.42 -10.05
C SER A 340 -27.83 11.63 -11.15
N ASN A 341 -27.81 12.78 -11.83
CA ASN A 341 -28.88 13.20 -12.72
C ASN A 341 -28.50 13.23 -14.20
N THR A 342 -27.25 12.92 -14.57
CA THR A 342 -26.94 12.72 -16.00
C THR A 342 -27.17 11.26 -16.32
N THR A 343 -28.30 10.98 -16.97
CA THR A 343 -28.66 9.77 -17.70
C THR A 343 -27.65 9.46 -18.83
N ASN A 344 -26.35 9.50 -18.54
CA ASN A 344 -25.33 9.01 -19.44
C ASN A 344 -25.42 7.48 -19.42
N GLU A 345 -26.43 6.98 -20.13
CA GLU A 345 -26.72 5.57 -20.43
C GLU A 345 -25.49 4.82 -20.99
N GLY A 346 -24.43 5.53 -21.40
CA GLY A 346 -23.22 4.95 -21.97
C GLY A 346 -22.13 4.47 -21.00
N TYR A 347 -22.18 4.77 -19.70
CA TYR A 347 -21.09 4.41 -18.77
C TYR A 347 -21.39 3.27 -17.78
N LEU A 348 -22.66 3.01 -17.50
CA LEU A 348 -23.12 1.96 -16.59
C LEU A 348 -23.43 0.56 -17.21
N PRO A 349 -23.32 0.26 -18.53
CA PRO A 349 -23.77 -1.04 -19.04
C PRO A 349 -22.67 -2.12 -19.10
N PHE A 350 -21.44 -1.86 -18.66
CA PHE A 350 -20.33 -2.76 -19.01
C PHE A 350 -20.30 -4.09 -18.25
N VAL A 351 -21.07 -4.23 -17.17
CA VAL A 351 -21.13 -5.48 -16.42
C VAL A 351 -22.59 -5.81 -16.16
N GLU A 352 -23.16 -6.64 -17.03
CA GLU A 352 -24.49 -7.20 -16.81
C GLU A 352 -24.56 -7.85 -15.42
N GLY A 353 -25.59 -7.47 -14.65
CA GLY A 353 -25.82 -8.00 -13.30
C GLY A 353 -25.20 -7.18 -12.15
N LEU A 354 -24.47 -6.10 -12.43
CA LEU A 354 -23.96 -5.21 -11.39
C LEU A 354 -25.09 -4.32 -10.85
N ASN A 355 -25.40 -4.43 -9.57
CA ASN A 355 -26.40 -3.58 -8.93
C ASN A 355 -25.91 -2.12 -8.94
N THR A 356 -26.62 -1.23 -9.64
CA THR A 356 -26.25 0.20 -9.76
C THR A 356 -26.04 0.87 -8.40
N MET A 357 -26.84 0.51 -7.39
CA MET A 357 -26.71 1.06 -6.04
C MET A 357 -25.44 0.55 -5.35
N GLU A 358 -25.14 -0.75 -5.47
CA GLU A 358 -23.91 -1.35 -4.93
C GLU A 358 -22.66 -0.74 -5.59
N PHE A 359 -22.71 -0.46 -6.89
CA PHE A 359 -21.64 0.24 -7.59
C PHE A 359 -21.42 1.66 -7.09
N TYR A 360 -22.52 2.41 -6.94
CA TYR A 360 -22.48 3.76 -6.42
C TYR A 360 -21.94 3.80 -5.00
N LEU A 361 -22.35 2.85 -4.16
CA LEU A 361 -21.81 2.68 -2.82
C LEU A 361 -20.31 2.34 -2.85
N THR A 362 -19.90 1.43 -3.73
CA THR A 362 -18.49 1.07 -3.95
C THR A 362 -17.64 2.29 -4.29
N LEU A 363 -18.14 3.18 -5.13
CA LEU A 363 -17.48 4.45 -5.48
C LEU A 363 -17.30 5.35 -4.24
N LYS A 364 -18.34 5.49 -3.43
CA LYS A 364 -18.31 6.31 -2.20
C LYS A 364 -17.33 5.75 -1.19
N LEU A 365 -17.38 4.45 -0.92
CA LEU A 365 -16.45 3.78 -0.02
C LEU A 365 -15.01 3.90 -0.51
N SER A 366 -14.77 3.70 -1.80
CA SER A 366 -13.44 3.88 -2.43
C SER A 366 -12.91 5.31 -2.22
N GLN A 367 -13.77 6.32 -2.38
CA GLN A 367 -13.40 7.71 -2.13
C GLN A 367 -13.02 7.94 -0.67
N LEU A 368 -13.82 7.46 0.29
CA LEU A 368 -13.53 7.59 1.72
C LEU A 368 -12.20 6.90 2.08
N THR A 369 -12.01 5.67 1.59
CA THR A 369 -10.78 4.89 1.79
C THR A 369 -9.57 5.66 1.28
N HIS A 370 -9.68 6.27 0.11
CA HIS A 370 -8.61 7.09 -0.46
C HIS A 370 -8.21 8.28 0.38
N VAL A 371 -9.18 9.02 0.93
CA VAL A 371 -8.90 10.14 1.82
C VAL A 371 -8.12 9.64 3.02
N PHE A 372 -8.57 8.54 3.64
CA PHE A 372 -7.92 7.97 4.80
C PHE A 372 -6.51 7.44 4.51
N CYS A 373 -6.30 6.73 3.40
CA CYS A 373 -4.98 6.24 3.02
C CYS A 373 -3.99 7.40 2.77
N ASP A 374 -4.45 8.48 2.15
CA ASP A 374 -3.60 9.64 1.86
C ASP A 374 -3.27 10.42 3.15
N ILE A 375 -4.21 10.52 4.09
CA ILE A 375 -3.96 11.01 5.46
C ILE A 375 -2.92 10.11 6.15
N SER A 376 -3.09 8.79 6.08
CA SER A 376 -2.20 7.81 6.70
C SER A 376 -0.77 7.90 6.17
N LEU A 377 -0.60 8.09 4.86
CA LEU A 377 0.70 8.30 4.23
C LEU A 377 1.42 9.54 4.77
N VAL A 378 0.70 10.65 4.91
CA VAL A 378 1.27 11.92 5.40
C VAL A 378 1.59 11.80 6.89
N SER A 379 0.67 11.25 7.68
CA SER A 379 0.85 11.07 9.12
C SER A 379 1.95 10.07 9.46
N SER A 380 2.25 9.11 8.58
CA SER A 380 3.28 8.10 8.88
C SER A 380 4.72 8.60 8.77
N GLN A 381 4.92 9.84 8.29
CA GLN A 381 6.26 10.43 8.18
C GLN A 381 6.72 10.98 9.53
N LEU A 382 7.70 10.30 10.14
CA LEU A 382 8.45 10.81 11.27
C LEU A 382 9.85 11.19 10.78
N ILE A 383 10.24 12.45 10.93
CA ILE A 383 11.57 12.93 10.50
C ILE A 383 12.53 12.69 11.66
N PRO A 384 13.53 11.81 11.52
CA PRO A 384 14.48 11.57 12.59
C PRO A 384 15.26 12.85 12.91
N THR A 385 15.28 13.26 14.18
CA THR A 385 16.07 14.39 14.66
C THR A 385 16.65 14.09 16.04
N LYS A 386 17.77 14.74 16.38
CA LYS A 386 18.38 14.61 17.71
C LYS A 386 17.55 15.27 18.81
N ASN A 387 16.62 16.16 18.45
CA ASN A 387 15.77 16.85 19.42
C ASN A 387 14.49 16.04 19.67
N ILE A 388 14.47 15.33 20.81
CA ILE A 388 13.35 14.46 21.21
C ILE A 388 12.04 15.24 21.29
N SER A 389 12.05 16.45 21.85
CA SER A 389 10.82 17.27 21.98
C SER A 389 10.21 17.64 20.62
N ILE A 390 11.03 17.85 19.59
CA ILE A 390 10.53 18.09 18.22
C ILE A 390 9.86 16.83 17.68
N MET A 391 10.45 15.65 17.87
CA MET A 391 9.84 14.39 17.43
C MET A 391 8.57 14.06 18.20
N GLU A 392 8.51 14.33 19.51
CA GLU A 392 7.29 14.12 20.32
C GLU A 392 6.15 14.99 19.80
N LYS A 393 6.42 16.27 19.49
CA LYS A 393 5.43 17.16 18.87
C LYS A 393 4.99 16.66 17.49
N GLN A 394 5.92 16.16 16.67
CA GLN A 394 5.59 15.58 15.37
C GLN A 394 4.73 14.32 15.51
N LEU A 395 5.10 13.41 16.43
CA LEU A 395 4.34 12.21 16.73
C LEU A 395 2.92 12.53 17.20
N ALA A 396 2.77 13.45 18.16
CA ALA A 396 1.47 13.88 18.66
C ALA A 396 0.59 14.43 17.54
N ARG A 397 1.13 15.36 16.74
CA ARG A 397 0.43 15.92 15.58
C ARG A 397 0.03 14.84 14.56
N ASN A 398 0.91 13.89 14.27
CA ASN A 398 0.64 12.83 13.31
C ASN A 398 -0.46 11.88 13.81
N LEU A 399 -0.48 11.55 15.11
CA LEU A 399 -1.54 10.77 15.73
C LEU A 399 -2.87 11.54 15.74
N GLU A 400 -2.86 12.84 16.05
CA GLU A 400 -4.07 13.69 15.96
C GLU A 400 -4.64 13.71 14.54
N LEU A 401 -3.78 13.83 13.53
CA LEU A 401 -4.19 13.82 12.13
C LEU A 401 -4.78 12.47 11.72
N LEU A 402 -4.19 11.35 12.16
CA LEU A 402 -4.77 10.01 11.96
C LEU A 402 -6.14 9.88 12.65
N ASN A 403 -6.26 10.33 13.90
CA ASN A 403 -7.50 10.28 14.68
C ASN A 403 -8.62 11.08 14.00
N ALA A 404 -8.30 12.27 13.50
CA ALA A 404 -9.25 13.09 12.75
C ALA A 404 -9.67 12.39 11.45
N GLY A 405 -8.71 11.75 10.76
CA GLY A 405 -8.97 11.00 9.53
C GLY A 405 -9.91 9.80 9.73
N ILE A 406 -9.66 8.96 10.74
CA ILE A 406 -10.52 7.80 11.02
C ILE A 406 -11.91 8.23 11.49
N LYS A 407 -12.00 9.27 12.33
CA LYS A 407 -13.29 9.80 12.77
C LYS A 407 -14.13 10.32 11.60
N ALA A 408 -13.52 11.10 10.71
CA ALA A 408 -14.21 11.60 9.51
C ALA A 408 -14.67 10.46 8.59
N TYR A 409 -13.88 9.38 8.50
CA TYR A 409 -14.28 8.17 7.77
C TYR A 409 -15.49 7.50 8.43
N GLU A 410 -15.44 7.26 9.75
CA GLU A 410 -16.51 6.60 10.51
C GLU A 410 -17.83 7.40 10.43
N ASP A 411 -17.77 8.73 10.61
CA ASP A 411 -18.92 9.61 10.48
C ASP A 411 -19.55 9.50 9.07
N SER A 412 -18.71 9.49 8.02
CA SER A 412 -19.18 9.33 6.63
C SER A 412 -19.74 7.93 6.35
N ALA A 413 -19.17 6.89 6.95
CA ALA A 413 -19.65 5.53 6.81
C ALA A 413 -21.02 5.36 7.50
N ASP A 414 -21.24 5.98 8.65
CA ASP A 414 -22.52 5.97 9.34
C ASP A 414 -23.60 6.76 8.59
N GLU A 415 -23.24 7.82 7.87
CA GLU A 415 -24.14 8.47 6.91
C GLU A 415 -24.52 7.53 5.77
N LEU A 416 -23.54 6.82 5.18
CA LEU A 416 -23.81 5.84 4.13
C LEU A 416 -24.70 4.68 4.62
N LYS A 417 -24.56 4.21 5.87
CA LYS A 417 -25.46 3.17 6.43
C LYS A 417 -26.92 3.65 6.50
N LYS A 418 -27.13 4.95 6.77
CA LYS A 418 -28.48 5.54 6.78
C LYS A 418 -29.03 5.71 5.36
N GLU A 419 -28.17 6.04 4.39
CA GLU A 419 -28.54 6.19 2.99
C GLU A 419 -28.78 4.83 2.29
N PHE A 420 -28.04 3.80 2.69
CA PHE A 420 -28.00 2.47 2.07
C PHE A 420 -28.13 1.34 3.10
N PRO A 421 -29.26 1.24 3.83
CA PRO A 421 -29.44 0.27 4.92
C PRO A 421 -29.30 -1.19 4.45
N GLU A 422 -29.70 -1.51 3.22
CA GLU A 422 -29.58 -2.85 2.65
C GLU A 422 -28.12 -3.30 2.43
N PHE A 423 -27.17 -2.36 2.45
CA PHE A 423 -25.74 -2.62 2.30
C PHE A 423 -24.95 -2.40 3.60
N GLU A 424 -25.61 -2.32 4.77
CA GLU A 424 -24.98 -2.07 6.06
C GLU A 424 -23.80 -3.02 6.34
N GLY A 425 -23.92 -4.30 6.00
CA GLY A 425 -22.85 -5.28 6.18
C GLY A 425 -21.58 -4.97 5.38
N MET A 426 -21.72 -4.53 4.13
CA MET A 426 -20.58 -4.12 3.29
C MET A 426 -19.91 -2.87 3.85
N ILE A 427 -20.71 -1.87 4.24
CA ILE A 427 -20.21 -0.60 4.78
C ILE A 427 -19.47 -0.84 6.11
N SER A 428 -20.07 -1.64 6.99
CA SER A 428 -19.48 -1.98 8.30
C SER A 428 -18.17 -2.75 8.14
N ARG A 429 -18.11 -3.69 7.19
CA ARG A 429 -16.87 -4.40 6.87
C ARG A 429 -15.77 -3.45 6.41
N CYS A 430 -16.05 -2.56 5.44
CA CYS A 430 -15.05 -1.59 4.97
C CYS A 430 -14.60 -0.64 6.11
N ALA A 431 -15.53 -0.16 6.93
CA ALA A 431 -15.21 0.71 8.07
C ALA A 431 -14.31 0.02 9.10
N MET A 432 -14.58 -1.25 9.39
CA MET A 432 -13.73 -2.06 10.25
C MET A 432 -12.33 -2.26 9.65
N GLU A 433 -12.20 -2.60 8.37
CA GLU A 433 -10.91 -2.78 7.70
C GLU A 433 -10.07 -1.48 7.74
N ILE A 434 -10.72 -0.32 7.54
CA ILE A 434 -10.08 1.00 7.67
C ILE A 434 -9.69 1.31 9.12
N ARG A 435 -10.51 0.92 10.10
CA ARG A 435 -10.19 1.05 11.52
C ARG A 435 -8.99 0.19 11.93
N LEU A 436 -8.87 -1.02 11.40
CA LEU A 436 -7.70 -1.87 11.61
C LEU A 436 -6.44 -1.24 10.97
N SER A 437 -6.57 -0.67 9.77
CA SER A 437 -5.48 0.09 9.13
C SER A 437 -5.06 1.31 9.94
N TYR A 438 -5.99 2.01 10.59
CA TYR A 438 -5.71 3.11 11.52
C TYR A 438 -4.86 2.65 12.72
N PHE A 439 -5.22 1.52 13.33
CA PHE A 439 -4.45 0.97 14.45
C PHE A 439 -3.05 0.53 14.03
N ASP A 440 -2.91 -0.10 12.86
CA ASP A 440 -1.61 -0.47 12.30
C ASP A 440 -0.74 0.75 12.05
N CYS A 441 -1.26 1.79 11.39
CA CYS A 441 -0.53 3.04 11.16
C CYS A 441 -0.08 3.70 12.48
N SER A 442 -0.96 3.69 13.49
CA SER A 442 -0.67 4.22 14.83
C SER A 442 0.45 3.44 15.53
N LEU A 443 0.38 2.10 15.50
CA LEU A 443 1.42 1.23 16.06
C LEU A 443 2.75 1.38 15.33
N ASN A 444 2.72 1.53 14.00
CA ASN A 444 3.91 1.77 13.21
C ASN A 444 4.57 3.11 13.59
N LEU A 445 3.80 4.17 13.77
CA LEU A 445 4.32 5.47 14.23
C LEU A 445 4.94 5.39 15.62
N LEU A 446 4.23 4.82 16.58
CA LEU A 446 4.70 4.67 17.96
C LEU A 446 5.97 3.81 18.04
N ASN A 447 6.01 2.70 17.31
CA ASN A 447 7.20 1.83 17.26
C ASN A 447 8.38 2.50 16.56
N SER A 448 8.13 3.30 15.52
CA SER A 448 9.19 4.05 14.83
C SER A 448 9.81 5.08 15.76
N PHE A 449 8.98 5.80 16.52
CA PHE A 449 9.47 6.72 17.55
C PHE A 449 10.35 6.01 18.60
N LEU A 450 9.91 4.85 19.11
CA LEU A 450 10.69 4.05 20.06
C LEU A 450 12.01 3.52 19.47
N SER A 451 12.04 3.21 18.18
CA SER A 451 13.26 2.73 17.52
C SER A 451 14.32 3.82 17.39
N ILE A 452 13.90 5.08 17.25
CA ILE A 452 14.79 6.24 17.18
C ILE A 452 15.18 6.69 18.59
N ASN A 453 14.27 6.55 19.57
CA ASN A 453 14.44 7.02 20.95
C ASN A 453 14.12 5.88 21.95
N PRO A 454 15.05 4.95 22.20
CA PRO A 454 14.86 3.92 23.23
C PRO A 454 14.85 4.54 24.64
N PRO A 455 14.43 3.81 25.69
CA PRO A 455 13.08 3.37 26.08
C PRO A 455 12.48 4.25 27.20
N SER A 456 12.86 5.52 27.34
CA SER A 456 12.54 6.30 28.56
C SER A 456 11.11 6.83 28.67
N SER A 457 10.19 6.56 27.74
CA SER A 457 8.81 7.08 27.83
C SER A 457 7.77 5.98 28.09
N ASN A 458 7.45 5.76 29.36
CA ASN A 458 6.29 4.97 29.81
C ASN A 458 4.98 5.45 29.14
N GLU A 459 4.92 6.71 28.73
CA GLU A 459 3.78 7.28 28.02
C GLU A 459 3.59 6.61 26.64
N ILE A 460 4.65 6.41 25.87
CA ILE A 460 4.56 5.75 24.56
C ILE A 460 4.15 4.28 24.70
N ALA A 461 4.71 3.58 25.69
CA ALA A 461 4.31 2.21 26.01
C ALA A 461 2.80 2.13 26.36
N THR A 462 2.29 3.09 27.12
CA THR A 462 0.86 3.21 27.46
C THR A 462 0.00 3.46 26.22
N LYS A 463 0.45 4.32 25.29
CA LYS A 463 -0.24 4.56 24.01
C LYS A 463 -0.29 3.30 23.15
N ILE A 464 0.81 2.55 23.04
CA ILE A 464 0.84 1.26 22.32
C ILE A 464 -0.17 0.28 22.94
N LEU A 465 -0.19 0.19 24.27
CA LEU A 465 -1.12 -0.69 24.99
C LEU A 465 -2.58 -0.29 24.74
N ALA A 466 -2.89 1.01 24.77
CA ALA A 466 -4.23 1.53 24.49
C ALA A 466 -4.69 1.19 23.06
N VAL A 467 -3.80 1.31 22.07
CA VAL A 467 -4.08 0.91 20.69
C VAL A 467 -4.36 -0.60 20.61
N CYS A 468 -3.52 -1.43 21.23
CA CYS A 468 -3.71 -2.89 21.25
C CYS A 468 -5.04 -3.29 21.92
N HIS A 469 -5.38 -2.66 23.05
CA HIS A 469 -6.66 -2.90 23.74
C HIS A 469 -7.88 -2.47 22.94
N SER A 470 -7.76 -1.42 22.13
CA SER A 470 -8.84 -0.97 21.24
C SER A 470 -9.01 -1.89 20.04
N MET A 471 -7.92 -2.53 19.60
CA MET A 471 -7.87 -3.38 18.43
C MET A 471 -8.27 -4.84 18.73
N ALA A 472 -7.88 -5.37 19.90
CA ALA A 472 -8.12 -6.77 20.26
C ALA A 472 -9.61 -7.20 20.21
N PRO A 473 -10.59 -6.42 20.70
CA PRO A 473 -11.99 -6.82 20.65
C PRO A 473 -12.51 -6.95 19.21
N ILE A 474 -12.03 -6.11 18.29
CA ILE A 474 -12.41 -6.20 16.87
C ILE A 474 -11.93 -7.52 16.28
N ILE A 475 -10.69 -7.91 16.58
CA ILE A 475 -10.11 -9.16 16.09
C ILE A 475 -10.78 -10.38 16.72
N LEU A 476 -11.14 -10.32 18.01
CA LEU A 476 -11.69 -11.46 18.76
C LEU A 476 -13.19 -11.66 18.56
N ASN A 477 -13.96 -10.60 18.35
CA ASN A 477 -15.42 -10.68 18.23
C ASN A 477 -15.89 -11.03 16.81
N GLU A 478 -15.06 -10.77 15.81
CA GLU A 478 -15.40 -11.08 14.43
C GLU A 478 -15.22 -12.57 14.14
N GLN A 479 -16.34 -13.29 14.02
CA GLN A 479 -16.38 -14.67 13.49
C GLN A 479 -16.21 -14.71 11.96
N LEU A 480 -15.41 -13.80 11.40
CA LEU A 480 -15.22 -13.71 9.97
C LEU A 480 -14.38 -14.90 9.50
N GLU A 481 -14.93 -15.63 8.53
CA GLU A 481 -14.31 -16.75 7.82
C GLU A 481 -12.82 -16.50 7.61
N PHE A 482 -11.95 -17.23 8.33
CA PHE A 482 -10.49 -17.27 8.29
C PHE A 482 -9.78 -16.36 7.27
N ASP A 483 -9.95 -15.04 7.38
CA ASP A 483 -9.33 -14.09 6.47
C ASP A 483 -7.91 -13.82 7.01
N GLN A 484 -6.92 -14.10 6.18
CA GLN A 484 -5.50 -14.00 6.51
C GLN A 484 -5.13 -12.61 7.07
N ILE A 485 -5.89 -11.58 6.67
CA ILE A 485 -5.73 -10.21 7.16
C ILE A 485 -5.99 -10.11 8.68
N PHE A 486 -6.98 -10.81 9.23
CA PHE A 486 -7.26 -10.75 10.69
C PHE A 486 -6.20 -11.49 11.49
N ASN A 487 -5.67 -12.59 10.95
CA ASN A 487 -4.56 -13.31 11.57
C ASN A 487 -3.33 -12.39 11.70
N TYR A 488 -3.03 -11.60 10.67
CA TYR A 488 -1.97 -10.58 10.73
C TYR A 488 -2.15 -9.64 11.92
N TYR A 489 -3.34 -9.06 12.04
CA TYR A 489 -3.66 -8.13 13.12
C TYR A 489 -3.64 -8.79 14.50
N GLY A 490 -4.10 -10.04 14.61
CA GLY A 490 -3.99 -10.85 15.83
C GLY A 490 -2.55 -11.05 16.26
N TYR A 491 -1.68 -11.50 15.34
CA TYR A 491 -0.25 -11.65 15.62
C TYR A 491 0.38 -10.32 16.03
N MET A 492 0.04 -9.22 15.36
CA MET A 492 0.58 -7.90 15.69
C MET A 492 0.24 -7.51 17.14
N VAL A 493 -1.03 -7.63 17.55
CA VAL A 493 -1.46 -7.34 18.92
C VAL A 493 -0.73 -8.22 19.93
N CYS A 494 -0.65 -9.53 19.70
CA CYS A 494 0.06 -10.46 20.57
C CYS A 494 1.54 -10.09 20.73
N PHE A 495 2.24 -9.80 19.63
CA PHE A 495 3.64 -9.42 19.65
C PHE A 495 3.88 -8.09 20.38
N GLN A 496 2.99 -7.11 20.23
CA GLN A 496 3.10 -5.86 20.98
C GLN A 496 2.91 -6.08 22.48
N TYR A 497 1.93 -6.90 22.90
CA TYR A 497 1.76 -7.23 24.32
C TYR A 497 2.99 -7.92 24.91
N LEU A 498 3.57 -8.89 24.20
CA LEU A 498 4.80 -9.57 24.64
C LEU A 498 5.97 -8.59 24.81
N LYS A 499 6.13 -7.65 23.86
CA LYS A 499 7.15 -6.60 23.91
C LYS A 499 6.94 -5.65 25.10
N LEU A 500 5.70 -5.33 25.45
CA LEU A 500 5.39 -4.46 26.59
C LEU A 500 5.62 -5.16 27.94
N ILE A 501 5.22 -6.43 28.09
CA ILE A 501 5.43 -7.23 29.31
C ILE A 501 6.93 -7.31 29.66
N LYS A 502 7.79 -7.44 28.64
CA LYS A 502 9.25 -7.33 28.79
C LYS A 502 9.65 -6.04 29.49
N ASN A 503 9.23 -4.89 28.97
CA ASN A 503 9.65 -3.59 29.49
C ASN A 503 9.23 -3.40 30.96
N TYR A 504 8.08 -3.95 31.35
CA TYR A 504 7.63 -3.93 32.76
C TYR A 504 8.52 -4.79 33.68
N LYS A 505 8.85 -6.03 33.29
CA LYS A 505 9.68 -6.94 34.12
C LYS A 505 11.09 -6.39 34.38
N PHE A 506 11.75 -5.85 33.35
CA PHE A 506 13.09 -5.27 33.49
C PHE A 506 13.11 -4.06 34.43
N ASN A 507 12.08 -3.22 34.40
CA ASN A 507 11.99 -2.07 35.31
C ASN A 507 11.83 -2.52 36.77
N THR A 508 11.05 -3.56 37.05
CA THR A 508 10.89 -4.07 38.42
C THR A 508 12.15 -4.72 38.99
N GLU A 509 12.94 -5.43 38.18
CA GLU A 509 14.18 -6.07 38.63
C GLU A 509 15.31 -5.06 38.83
N THR A 510 15.43 -4.07 37.94
CA THR A 510 16.42 -3.00 38.08
C THR A 510 16.16 -2.17 39.34
N THR A 511 14.89 -1.91 39.65
CA THR A 511 14.51 -1.18 40.87
C THR A 511 14.81 -1.99 42.12
N ARG A 512 14.59 -3.32 42.11
CA ARG A 512 14.92 -4.22 43.23
C ARG A 512 16.41 -4.39 43.49
N ASN A 513 17.27 -4.27 42.48
CA ASN A 513 18.73 -4.36 42.63
C ASN A 513 19.38 -3.02 43.05
N LEU A 514 18.62 -1.92 43.00
CA LEU A 514 19.05 -0.58 43.43
C LEU A 514 18.51 -0.18 44.82
N THR A 515 17.60 -0.99 45.39
CA THR A 515 17.10 -0.91 46.76
C THR A 515 17.72 -2.00 47.61
#